data_AF-A0A7C6BR17-F1
#
_entry.id   AF-A0A7C6BR17-F1
#
_cell.length_a   1.000
_cell.length_b   1.000
_cell.length_c   1.000
_cell.angle_alpha   90.00
_cell.angle_beta   90.00
_cell.angle_gamma   90.00
#
_symmetry.space_group_name_H-M   'P 1'
#
loop_
_entity.id
_entity.type
_entity.pdbx_description
1 polymer ?
#
loop_
_entity_poly.entity_id
_entity_poly.type
_entity_poly.pdbx_seq_one_letter_code
_entity_poly.pdbx_strand_id
1 'polypeptide(L)' 'MKRFIPYSKLSKREKRKIDTAKRKTWGALSPVTRRPENPKAYKRDKTRRWDEAHY' A
#
# COMPACT_ATOMS: atom_id res chain seq x y z
N MET A 1 17.13 -24.46 16.76
CA MET A 1 16.28 -23.25 16.73
C MET A 1 17.08 -22.04 17.18
N LYS A 2 17.04 -20.91 16.45
CA LYS A 2 17.63 -19.66 16.95
C LYS A 2 16.77 -19.16 18.11
N ARG A 3 17.39 -18.84 19.25
CA ARG A 3 16.70 -18.27 20.40
C ARG A 3 16.11 -16.92 20.00
N PHE A 4 14.86 -16.66 20.38
CA PHE A 4 14.25 -15.35 20.17
C PHE A 4 14.93 -14.33 21.08
N ILE A 5 15.47 -13.28 20.48
CA ILE A 5 16.10 -12.17 21.19
C ILE A 5 15.23 -10.93 20.93
N PRO A 6 14.68 -10.29 21.98
CA PRO A 6 13.93 -9.04 21.84
C PRO A 6 14.79 -7.95 21.19
N TYR A 7 14.16 -7.11 20.36
CA TYR A 7 14.86 -6.06 19.60
C TYR A 7 15.69 -5.13 20.50
N SER A 8 15.20 -4.81 21.71
CA SER A 8 15.91 -3.96 22.68
C SER A 8 17.28 -4.51 23.07
N LYS A 9 17.43 -5.84 23.12
CA LYS A 9 18.65 -6.56 23.52
C LYS A 9 19.60 -6.86 22.36
N LEU A 10 19.27 -6.46 21.13
CA LEU A 10 20.15 -6.66 19.98
C LEU A 10 21.33 -5.68 19.99
N SER A 11 22.44 -6.12 19.40
CA SER A 11 23.59 -5.26 19.12
C SER A 11 23.18 -4.08 18.23
N LYS A 12 23.92 -2.96 18.31
CA LYS A 12 23.69 -1.80 17.41
C LYS A 12 23.73 -2.20 15.92
N ARG A 13 24.56 -3.20 15.57
CA ARG A 13 24.71 -3.69 14.19
C ARG A 13 23.50 -4.49 13.73
N GLU A 14 22.97 -5.40 14.55
CA GLU A 14 21.75 -6.15 14.22
C GLU A 14 20.55 -5.21 14.06
N LYS A 15 20.38 -4.25 14.99
CA LYS A 15 19.29 -3.27 14.93
C LYS A 15 19.29 -2.54 13.58
N ARG A 16 20.46 -2.04 13.16
CA ARG A 16 20.63 -1.39 11.85
C ARG A 16 20.23 -2.27 10.68
N LYS A 17 20.59 -3.57 10.67
CA LYS A 17 20.21 -4.50 9.61
C LYS A 17 18.70 -4.72 9.54
N ILE A 18 18.04 -4.83 10.69
CA ILE A 18 16.57 -4.98 10.76
C ILE A 18 15.89 -3.70 10.27
N ASP A 19 16.37 -2.54 10.71
CA ASP A 19 15.78 -1.25 10.35
C ASP A 19 15.95 -0.93 8.86
N THR A 20 17.10 -1.22 8.27
CA THR A 20 17.31 -1.03 6.81
C THR A 20 16.42 -1.96 5.99
N ALA A 21 16.21 -3.20 6.44
CA ALA A 21 15.26 -4.11 5.81
C ALA A 21 13.82 -3.57 5.90
N LYS A 22 13.41 -3.09 7.08
CA LYS A 22 12.07 -2.51 7.30
C LYS A 22 11.84 -1.25 6.46
N ARG A 23 12.81 -0.32 6.42
CA ARG A 23 12.70 0.97 5.69
C ARG A 23 12.58 0.83 4.18
N LYS A 24 13.11 -0.25 3.59
CA LYS A 24 12.99 -0.51 2.15
C LYS A 24 11.55 -0.83 1.74
N THR A 25 10.69 -1.13 2.70
CA THR A 25 9.28 -1.46 2.48
C THR A 25 8.40 -0.46 3.22
N TRP A 26 7.26 -0.07 2.65
CA TRP A 26 6.28 0.76 3.37
C TRP A 26 5.48 -0.03 4.44
N GLY A 27 6.03 -1.15 4.94
CA GLY A 27 5.34 -2.09 5.81
C GLY A 27 4.16 -2.75 5.11
N ALA A 28 2.99 -2.73 5.74
CA ALA A 28 1.75 -3.29 5.19
C ALA A 28 1.04 -2.35 4.18
N LEU A 29 1.54 -1.13 3.98
CA LEU A 29 0.83 -0.09 3.28
C LEU A 29 1.55 0.30 1.98
N SER A 30 1.19 -0.33 0.86
CA SER A 30 1.72 0.10 -0.43
C SER A 30 1.04 1.42 -0.86
N PRO A 31 1.77 2.52 -1.12
CA PRO A 31 1.17 3.74 -1.67
C PRO A 31 0.57 3.51 -3.06
N VAL A 32 1.02 2.47 -3.78
CA VAL A 32 0.51 2.08 -5.10
C VAL A 32 -0.92 1.55 -5.01
N THR A 33 -1.29 0.83 -3.94
CA THR A 33 -2.66 0.30 -3.76
C THR A 33 -3.65 1.36 -3.27
N ARG A 34 -3.18 2.52 -2.79
CA ARG A 34 -4.02 3.69 -2.47
C ARG A 34 -4.19 4.66 -3.63
N ARG A 35 -3.73 4.31 -4.84
CA ARG A 35 -3.86 5.18 -6.00
C ARG A 35 -5.34 5.31 -6.36
N PRO A 36 -5.94 6.51 -6.30
CA PRO A 36 -7.30 6.71 -6.77
C PRO A 36 -7.36 6.44 -8.28
N GLU A 37 -8.53 6.03 -8.76
CA GLU A 37 -8.75 5.87 -10.19
C GLU A 37 -8.44 7.17 -10.95
N ASN A 38 -7.94 7.06 -12.18
CA ASN A 38 -7.64 8.23 -13.00
C ASN A 38 -8.94 9.05 -13.22
N PRO A 39 -9.01 10.31 -12.76
CA PRO A 39 -10.23 11.11 -12.87
C PRO A 39 -10.59 11.46 -14.33
N LYS A 40 -9.61 11.39 -15.25
CA LYS A 40 -9.82 11.62 -16.69
C LYS A 40 -10.07 10.34 -17.47
N ALA A 41 -10.15 9.18 -16.81
CA ALA A 41 -10.47 7.94 -17.51
C ALA A 41 -11.89 8.00 -18.09
N TYR A 42 -12.03 7.64 -19.36
CA TYR A 42 -13.32 7.52 -20.00
C TYR A 42 -14.11 6.35 -19.38
N LYS A 43 -15.28 6.66 -18.81
CA LYS A 43 -16.16 5.75 -18.09
C LYS A 43 -17.55 5.79 -18.72
N ARG A 44 -17.84 4.85 -19.64
CA ARG A 44 -19.08 4.77 -20.44
C ARG A 44 -20.33 4.46 -19.60
N ASP A 45 -20.13 3.96 -18.39
CA ASP A 45 -21.12 3.71 -17.34
C ASP A 45 -21.63 5.00 -16.67
N LYS A 46 -20.83 6.07 -16.66
CA LYS A 46 -21.21 7.36 -16.05
C LYS A 46 -22.09 8.23 -16.94
N THR A 47 -22.13 7.97 -18.24
CA THR A 47 -23.02 8.69 -19.14
C THR A 47 -24.43 8.14 -18.97
N ARG A 48 -25.35 8.96 -18.41
CA ARG A 48 -26.79 8.67 -18.42
C ARG A 48 -27.18 8.32 -19.85
N ARG A 49 -27.75 7.13 -20.04
CA ARG A 49 -28.43 6.79 -21.30
C ARG A 49 -29.63 7.72 -21.39
N TRP A 50 -29.68 8.53 -22.45
CA TRP A 50 -30.80 9.44 -22.70
C TRP A 50 -32.10 8.68 -22.95
N ASP A 51 -32.01 7.38 -23.25
CA ASP A 51 -33.14 6.50 -23.56
C ASP A 51 -33.99 6.12 -22.33
N GLU A 52 -33.47 6.27 -21.11
CA GLU A 52 -34.16 5.87 -19.87
C GLU A 52 -34.96 7.02 -19.22
N ALA A 53 -34.96 8.22 -19.82
CA ALA A 53 -35.62 9.41 -19.25
C ALA A 53 -37.04 9.68 -19.80
N HIS A 54 -37.60 8.77 -20.61
CA HIS A 54 -38.90 8.92 -21.28
C HIS A 54 -39.87 7.73 -21.09
N TYR A 55 -40.12 7.34 -19.84
CA TYR A 55 -41.36 6.62 -19.50
C TYR A 55 -41.86 7.01 -18.11
#